data_AF-I2NAM3-F1
#
_entry.id   AF-I2NAM3-F1
#
_cell.length_a   1.000
_cell.length_b   1.000
_cell.length_c   1.000
_cell.angle_alpha   90.00
_cell.angle_beta   90.00
_cell.angle_gamma   90.00
#
_symmetry.space_group_name_H-M   'P 1'
#
loop_
_entity.id
_entity.type
_entity.pdbx_description
1 polymer ?
#
loop_
_entity_poly.entity_id
_entity_poly.type
_entity_poly.pdbx_seq_one_letter_code
_entity_poly.pdbx_strand_id
1 'polypeptide(L)'
;MAWFCAEYIADEMLRGSALVDGGSLEYRAGRETLALTVYLCDGSGEFAGAHAVASIEEWLNRTAYGHPWPEWVEQRLTAREERGRSLGSGPAPDLLLARESWQWLSRTELLTTDLGDDSAHRQAAGRAGTVDEQTRVWTPAWQLGLPLGHLAIHLF
;
A
#
# COMPACT_ATOMS: atom_id res chain seq x y z
N MET A 1 16.07 10.25 -0.72
CA MET A 1 15.42 10.56 -2.00
C MET A 1 14.52 9.44 -2.51
N ALA A 2 14.72 8.18 -2.10
CA ALA A 2 13.95 7.06 -2.62
C ALA A 2 12.46 7.14 -2.27
N TRP A 3 12.10 7.73 -1.12
CA TRP A 3 10.70 7.92 -0.73
C TRP A 3 9.95 8.85 -1.70
N PHE A 4 10.49 10.04 -2.00
CA PHE A 4 9.84 10.96 -2.94
C PHE A 4 9.74 10.39 -4.36
N CYS A 5 10.71 9.57 -4.79
CA CYS A 5 10.59 8.84 -6.06
C CYS A 5 9.42 7.84 -6.02
N ALA A 6 9.27 7.10 -4.92
CA ALA A 6 8.16 6.16 -4.75
C ALA A 6 6.80 6.87 -4.69
N GLU A 7 6.69 7.99 -3.97
CA GLU A 7 5.49 8.83 -3.95
C GLU A 7 5.14 9.36 -5.33
N TYR A 8 6.14 9.83 -6.09
CA TYR A 8 5.93 10.33 -7.44
C TYR A 8 5.43 9.24 -8.39
N ILE A 9 6.06 8.06 -8.37
CA ILE A 9 5.62 6.91 -9.17
C ILE A 9 4.19 6.52 -8.80
N ALA A 10 3.88 6.44 -7.50
CA ALA A 10 2.53 6.11 -7.02
C ALA A 10 1.49 7.14 -7.46
N ASP A 11 1.82 8.43 -7.40
CA ASP A 11 0.94 9.52 -7.81
C ASP A 11 0.70 9.51 -9.32
N GLU A 12 1.73 9.27 -10.14
CA GLU A 12 1.59 9.12 -11.59
C GLU A 12 0.72 7.92 -11.97
N MET A 13 0.91 6.77 -11.31
CA MET A 13 0.09 5.57 -11.54
C MET A 13 -1.38 5.82 -11.22
N LEU A 14 -1.68 6.44 -10.08
CA LEU A 14 -3.06 6.72 -9.70
C LEU A 14 -3.72 7.78 -10.59
N ARG A 15 -3.02 8.88 -10.89
CA ARG A 15 -3.53 9.87 -11.84
C ARG A 15 -3.79 9.25 -13.21
N GLY A 16 -2.89 8.41 -13.70
CA GLY A 16 -3.04 7.72 -14.98
C GLY A 16 -4.25 6.79 -15.02
N SER A 17 -4.55 6.11 -13.91
CA SER A 17 -5.67 5.17 -13.81
C SER A 17 -7.06 5.82 -13.71
N ALA A 18 -7.13 7.10 -13.30
CA ALA A 18 -8.37 7.86 -13.10
C ALA A 18 -9.46 7.14 -12.25
N LEU A 19 -9.04 6.29 -11.30
CA LEU A 19 -9.94 5.46 -10.48
C LEU A 19 -10.73 6.27 -9.45
N VAL A 20 -10.13 7.34 -8.91
CA VAL A 20 -10.67 8.14 -7.81
C VAL A 20 -10.28 9.61 -7.98
N ASP A 21 -11.06 10.52 -7.37
CA ASP A 21 -10.78 11.96 -7.42
C ASP A 21 -9.49 12.32 -6.64
N GLY A 22 -8.63 13.15 -7.22
CA GLY A 22 -7.31 13.46 -6.69
C GLY A 22 -7.29 14.15 -5.32
N GLY A 23 -8.39 14.79 -4.90
CA GLY A 23 -8.51 15.43 -3.59
C GLY A 23 -9.07 14.53 -2.49
N SER A 24 -9.45 13.29 -2.83
CA SER A 24 -10.15 12.38 -1.93
C SER A 24 -9.22 11.66 -0.95
N LEU A 25 -9.79 11.16 0.17
CA LEU A 25 -9.03 10.36 1.13
C LEU A 25 -8.68 8.98 0.55
N GLU A 26 -9.51 8.50 -0.36
CA GLU A 26 -9.35 7.28 -1.15
C GLU A 26 -8.14 7.39 -2.07
N TYR A 27 -7.97 8.53 -2.75
CA TYR A 27 -6.78 8.81 -3.54
C TYR A 27 -5.52 8.80 -2.69
N ARG A 28 -5.55 9.48 -1.53
CA ARG A 28 -4.42 9.43 -0.60
C ARG A 28 -4.14 8.01 -0.12
N ALA A 29 -5.17 7.25 0.24
CA ALA A 29 -5.04 5.85 0.67
C ALA A 29 -4.37 4.97 -0.39
N GLY A 30 -4.81 5.07 -1.65
CA GLY A 30 -4.16 4.40 -2.78
C GLY A 30 -2.71 4.84 -2.93
N ARG A 31 -2.44 6.16 -2.87
CA ARG A 31 -1.12 6.72 -3.13
C ARG A 31 -0.10 6.31 -2.08
N GLU A 32 -0.46 6.42 -0.80
CA GLU A 32 0.43 6.01 0.30
C GLU A 32 0.69 4.49 0.26
N THR A 33 -0.32 3.69 -0.10
CA THR A 33 -0.20 2.22 -0.21
C THR A 33 0.74 1.83 -1.33
N LEU A 34 0.61 2.46 -2.50
CA LEU A 34 1.52 2.26 -3.62
C LEU A 34 2.93 2.75 -3.31
N ALA A 35 3.07 3.95 -2.74
CA ALA A 35 4.37 4.52 -2.39
C ALA A 35 5.13 3.59 -1.42
N LEU A 36 4.45 3.05 -0.41
CA LEU A 36 5.04 2.04 0.48
C LEU A 36 5.44 0.77 -0.26
N THR A 37 4.58 0.27 -1.15
CA THR A 37 4.87 -0.94 -1.92
C THR A 37 6.11 -0.74 -2.79
N VAL A 38 6.15 0.34 -3.57
CA VAL A 38 7.29 0.70 -4.42
C VAL A 38 8.56 0.88 -3.59
N TYR A 39 8.49 1.67 -2.52
CA TYR A 39 9.62 1.96 -1.64
C TYR A 39 10.18 0.70 -0.97
N LEU A 40 9.33 -0.21 -0.49
CA LEU A 40 9.76 -1.40 0.28
C LEU A 40 10.19 -2.58 -0.60
N CYS A 41 9.75 -2.62 -1.87
CA CYS A 41 10.25 -3.57 -2.86
C CYS A 41 11.65 -3.18 -3.36
N ASP A 42 11.93 -1.90 -3.59
CA ASP A 42 13.27 -1.47 -4.01
C ASP A 42 14.29 -1.62 -2.86
N GLY A 43 15.05 -2.72 -2.89
CA GLY A 43 16.06 -3.05 -1.89
C GLY A 43 17.37 -2.26 -2.00
N SER A 44 17.61 -1.55 -3.11
CA SER A 44 18.92 -1.00 -3.46
C SER A 44 18.94 0.49 -3.84
N GLY A 45 17.79 1.13 -4.06
CA GLY A 45 17.72 2.58 -4.32
C GLY A 45 18.17 2.99 -5.73
N GLU A 46 18.20 2.06 -6.68
CA GLU A 46 18.59 2.31 -8.07
C GLU A 46 17.48 1.82 -9.02
N PHE A 47 16.53 2.70 -9.32
CA PHE A 47 15.56 2.49 -10.40
C PHE A 47 16.25 2.66 -11.77
N ALA A 48 16.95 1.63 -12.23
CA ALA A 48 17.41 1.55 -13.62
C ALA A 48 16.30 0.95 -14.51
N GLY A 49 15.97 1.57 -15.65
CA GLY A 49 14.74 1.31 -16.41
C GLY A 49 14.43 -0.14 -16.85
N ALA A 50 15.40 -1.06 -16.89
CA ALA A 50 15.15 -2.49 -17.14
C ALA A 50 14.56 -3.22 -15.92
N HIS A 51 14.68 -2.65 -14.71
CA HIS A 51 14.06 -3.14 -13.49
C HIS A 51 12.55 -2.88 -13.44
N ALA A 52 12.03 -1.94 -14.23
CA ALA A 52 10.64 -1.47 -14.11
C ALA A 52 9.59 -2.57 -14.34
N VAL A 53 9.79 -3.48 -15.32
CA VAL A 53 8.83 -4.57 -15.60
C VAL A 53 8.86 -5.65 -14.50
N ALA A 54 10.06 -6.03 -14.05
CA ALA A 54 10.21 -6.97 -12.94
C ALA A 54 9.66 -6.39 -11.62
N SER A 55 9.81 -5.08 -11.41
CA SER A 55 9.21 -4.36 -10.30
C SER A 55 7.67 -4.37 -10.35
N ILE A 56 7.05 -4.21 -11.53
CA ILE A 56 5.59 -4.25 -11.68
C ILE A 56 5.02 -5.61 -11.26
N GLU A 57 5.60 -6.73 -11.71
CA GLU A 57 5.16 -8.06 -11.30
C GLU A 57 5.29 -8.26 -9.78
N GLU A 58 6.38 -7.78 -9.18
CA GLU A 58 6.55 -7.83 -7.72
C GLU A 58 5.47 -7.00 -7.01
N TRP A 59 5.17 -5.79 -7.49
CA TRP A 59 4.16 -4.92 -6.89
C TRP A 59 2.76 -5.51 -7.00
N LEU A 60 2.41 -6.10 -8.15
CA LEU A 60 1.15 -6.81 -8.34
C LEU A 60 1.02 -7.99 -7.37
N ASN A 61 2.08 -8.78 -7.19
CA ASN A 61 2.07 -9.89 -6.25
C ASN A 61 1.93 -9.43 -4.79
N ARG A 62 2.54 -8.29 -4.42
CA ARG A 62 2.41 -7.73 -3.05
C ARG A 62 1.04 -7.14 -2.77
N THR A 63 0.40 -6.57 -3.78
CA THR A 63 -0.93 -5.93 -3.67
C THR A 63 -2.07 -6.88 -3.99
N ALA A 64 -1.78 -8.13 -4.39
CA ALA A 64 -2.78 -9.14 -4.67
C ALA A 64 -3.64 -9.45 -3.44
N TYR A 65 -4.92 -9.70 -3.67
CA TYR A 65 -5.87 -10.07 -2.63
C TYR A 65 -5.40 -11.32 -1.86
N GLY A 66 -5.55 -11.29 -0.53
CA GLY A 66 -5.13 -12.38 0.36
C GLY A 66 -3.64 -12.36 0.74
N HIS A 67 -2.83 -11.45 0.19
CA HIS A 67 -1.48 -11.25 0.68
C HIS A 67 -1.51 -10.47 2.02
N PRO A 68 -0.75 -10.89 3.06
CA PRO A 68 -0.65 -10.19 4.35
C PRO A 68 0.21 -8.92 4.20
N TRP A 69 -0.29 -7.96 3.42
CA TRP A 69 0.39 -6.71 3.12
C TRP A 69 0.73 -5.88 4.37
N PRO A 70 -0.17 -5.66 5.35
CA PRO A 70 0.18 -4.84 6.51
C PRO A 70 1.31 -5.46 7.35
N GLU A 71 1.30 -6.79 7.56
CA GLU A 71 2.40 -7.49 8.25
C GLU A 71 3.71 -7.38 7.47
N TRP A 72 3.64 -7.50 6.14
CA TRP A 72 4.81 -7.34 5.27
C TRP A 72 5.40 -5.93 5.36
N VAL A 73 4.57 -4.88 5.35
CA VAL A 73 5.02 -3.49 5.50
C VAL A 73 5.73 -3.29 6.84
N GLU A 74 5.11 -3.74 7.93
CA GLU A 74 5.67 -3.59 9.27
C GLU A 74 7.02 -4.32 9.43
N GLN A 75 7.11 -5.55 8.92
CA GLN A 75 8.35 -6.33 8.92
C GLN A 75 9.45 -5.63 8.11
N ARG A 76 9.13 -5.10 6.92
CA ARG A 76 10.11 -4.44 6.04
C ARG A 76 10.61 -3.12 6.60
N LEU A 77 9.72 -2.31 7.19
CA LEU A 77 10.11 -1.07 7.88
C LEU A 77 11.04 -1.38 9.06
N THR A 78 10.67 -2.34 9.89
CA THR A 78 11.48 -2.76 11.06
C THR A 78 12.85 -3.27 10.64
N ALA A 79 12.92 -4.12 9.61
CA ALA A 79 14.20 -4.63 9.09
C ALA A 79 15.10 -3.52 8.51
N ARG A 80 14.53 -2.44 7.96
CA ARG A 80 15.32 -1.27 7.50
C ARG A 80 15.82 -0.43 8.67
N GLU A 81 15.02 -0.25 9.71
CA GLU A 81 15.44 0.46 10.92
C GLU A 81 16.58 -0.28 11.65
N GLU A 82 16.50 -1.60 11.75
CA GLU A 82 17.56 -2.44 12.30
C GLU A 82 18.87 -2.33 11.50
N ARG A 83 18.78 -2.38 10.16
CA ARG A 83 19.95 -2.18 9.30
C ARG A 83 20.58 -0.80 9.50
N GLY A 84 19.78 0.27 9.55
CA GLY A 84 20.27 1.63 9.81
C GLY A 84 21.03 1.71 11.13
N ARG A 85 20.44 1.17 12.21
CA ARG A 85 21.08 1.09 13.54
C ARG A 85 22.40 0.31 13.52
N SER A 86 22.44 -0.82 12.82
CA SER A 86 23.65 -1.66 12.72
C SER A 86 24.82 -0.95 12.00
N LEU A 87 24.51 -0.04 11.08
CA LEU A 87 25.49 0.78 10.35
C LEU A 87 25.92 2.03 11.13
N GLY A 88 25.42 2.23 12.35
CA GLY A 88 25.70 3.42 13.16
C GLY A 88 25.11 4.71 12.58
N SER A 89 24.21 4.59 11.59
CA SER A 89 23.50 5.71 11.00
C SER A 89 22.16 5.90 11.70
N GLY A 90 21.74 7.15 11.93
CA GLY A 90 20.40 7.44 12.43
C GLY A 90 19.30 6.95 11.46
N PRO A 91 18.02 7.01 11.86
CA PRO A 91 16.93 6.64 10.96
C PRO A 91 17.01 7.51 9.71
N ALA A 92 17.09 6.86 8.54
CA ALA A 92 17.15 7.56 7.26
C ALA A 92 15.89 8.44 7.10
N PRO A 93 16.01 9.69 6.60
CA PRO A 93 14.86 10.56 6.39
C PRO A 93 13.73 9.91 5.57
N ASP A 94 14.08 9.16 4.53
CA ASP A 94 13.13 8.41 3.70
C ASP A 94 12.35 7.35 4.51
N LEU A 95 12.98 6.74 5.51
CA LEU A 95 12.36 5.73 6.36
C LEU A 95 11.38 6.34 7.37
N LEU A 96 11.68 7.56 7.86
CA LEU A 96 10.77 8.30 8.73
C LEU A 96 9.49 8.67 7.99
N LEU A 97 9.60 9.14 6.74
CA LEU A 97 8.44 9.46 5.89
C LEU A 97 7.60 8.22 5.59
N ALA A 98 8.24 7.11 5.20
CA ALA A 98 7.54 5.84 4.99
C ALA A 98 6.82 5.37 6.26
N ARG A 99 7.44 5.53 7.43
CA ARG A 99 6.82 5.17 8.71
C ARG A 99 5.62 6.06 9.04
N GLU A 100 5.70 7.36 8.75
CA GLU A 100 4.57 8.29 8.89
C GLU A 100 3.39 7.89 8.01
N SER A 101 3.64 7.57 6.73
CA SER A 101 2.61 7.08 5.80
C SER A 101 1.95 5.79 6.27
N TRP A 102 2.73 4.83 6.77
CA TRP A 102 2.18 3.60 7.35
C TRP A 102 1.32 3.89 8.59
N GLN A 103 1.75 4.80 9.47
CA GLN A 103 0.96 5.19 10.64
C GLN A 103 -0.34 5.88 10.25
N TRP A 104 -0.33 6.73 9.21
CA TRP A 104 -1.54 7.36 8.71
C TRP A 104 -2.51 6.31 8.15
N LEU A 105 -2.03 5.38 7.33
CA LEU A 105 -2.84 4.33 6.73
C LEU A 105 -3.47 3.37 7.75
N SER A 106 -2.71 3.02 8.80
CA SER A 106 -3.16 2.08 9.84
C SER A 106 -4.12 2.71 10.85
N ARG A 107 -3.98 4.02 11.13
CA ARG A 107 -4.80 4.72 12.13
C ARG A 107 -6.01 5.45 11.55
N THR A 108 -5.99 5.79 10.27
CA THR A 108 -7.10 6.50 9.63
C THR A 108 -8.14 5.49 9.18
N GLU A 109 -9.36 5.61 9.69
CA GLU A 109 -10.50 4.82 9.24
C GLU A 109 -11.28 5.58 8.17
N LEU A 110 -11.69 4.86 7.13
CA LEU A 110 -12.54 5.35 6.04
C LEU A 110 -13.86 4.58 6.07
N LEU A 111 -14.95 5.27 5.80
CA LEU A 111 -16.27 4.66 5.64
C LEU A 111 -16.42 4.17 4.20
N THR A 112 -16.15 2.89 3.97
CA THR A 112 -16.18 2.26 2.64
C THR A 112 -17.31 1.23 2.54
N THR A 113 -17.68 0.87 1.31
CA THR A 113 -18.44 -0.36 1.05
C THR A 113 -17.71 -1.55 1.64
N ASP A 114 -18.44 -2.52 2.20
CA ASP A 114 -17.86 -3.75 2.72
C ASP A 114 -17.08 -4.49 1.63
N LEU A 115 -15.75 -4.45 1.75
CA LEU A 115 -14.81 -5.12 0.86
C LEU A 115 -14.67 -6.62 1.22
N GLY A 116 -15.43 -7.11 2.21
CA GLY A 116 -15.46 -8.50 2.62
C GLY A 116 -14.30 -8.91 3.52
N ASP A 117 -14.02 -8.12 4.57
CA ASP A 117 -12.82 -8.29 5.40
C ASP A 117 -12.63 -9.72 5.95
N ASP A 118 -11.38 -10.17 5.95
CA ASP A 118 -10.88 -11.51 6.29
C ASP A 118 -11.01 -11.82 7.80
N SER A 119 -11.15 -10.78 8.63
CA SER A 119 -11.37 -10.89 10.08
C SER A 119 -12.79 -11.38 10.43
N ALA A 120 -13.80 -10.96 9.67
CA ALA A 120 -15.19 -11.43 9.82
C ALA A 120 -15.41 -12.80 9.16
N HIS A 121 -14.70 -13.08 8.06
CA HIS A 121 -14.82 -14.36 7.34
C HIS A 121 -14.32 -15.57 8.13
N ARG A 122 -13.40 -15.41 9.08
CA ARG A 122 -12.93 -16.53 9.92
C ARG A 122 -13.99 -17.07 10.88
N GLN A 123 -15.01 -16.29 11.22
CA GLN A 123 -16.17 -16.74 12.02
C GLN A 123 -17.41 -17.05 11.17
N ALA A 124 -17.50 -16.51 9.95
CA ALA A 124 -18.64 -16.68 9.05
C ALA A 124 -18.37 -17.66 7.89
N ALA A 125 -17.48 -18.65 8.08
CA ALA A 125 -17.25 -19.76 7.16
C ALA A 125 -18.51 -20.66 7.05
N GLY A 126 -19.54 -20.15 6.39
CA GLY A 126 -20.83 -20.82 6.23
C GLY A 126 -21.80 -20.15 5.26
N ARG A 127 -21.61 -18.89 4.88
CA ARG A 127 -22.43 -18.25 3.83
C ARG A 127 -21.56 -17.36 2.96
N ALA A 128 -21.32 -17.79 1.74
CA ALA A 128 -21.03 -16.89 0.62
C ALA A 128 -22.27 -15.99 0.45
N GLY A 129 -22.35 -14.94 1.26
CA GLY A 129 -23.36 -13.89 1.17
C GLY A 129 -23.02 -12.99 0.00
N THR A 130 -24.02 -12.64 -0.79
CA THR A 130 -23.93 -11.59 -1.80
C THR A 130 -23.32 -10.33 -1.17
N VAL A 131 -22.27 -9.77 -1.77
CA VAL A 131 -21.72 -8.46 -1.37
C VAL A 131 -22.84 -7.44 -1.47
N ASP A 132 -23.26 -6.89 -0.34
CA ASP A 132 -24.21 -5.79 -0.31
C ASP A 132 -23.45 -4.47 -0.49
N GLU A 133 -23.47 -3.96 -1.72
CA GLU A 133 -22.80 -2.70 -2.08
C GLU A 133 -23.32 -1.48 -1.29
N GLN A 134 -24.49 -1.60 -0.63
CA GLN A 134 -25.07 -0.56 0.21
C GLN A 134 -24.57 -0.61 1.66
N THR A 135 -24.03 -1.74 2.10
CA THR A 135 -23.47 -1.89 3.44
C THR A 135 -22.14 -1.13 3.52
N ARG A 136 -22.08 -0.18 4.46
CA ARG A 136 -20.87 0.61 4.74
C ARG A 136 -20.28 0.21 6.08
N VAL A 137 -18.95 0.04 6.09
CA VAL A 137 -18.17 -0.35 7.26
C VAL A 137 -16.99 0.61 7.42
N TRP A 138 -16.60 0.84 8.68
CA TRP A 138 -15.37 1.56 8.98
C TRP A 138 -14.20 0.60 8.82
N THR A 139 -13.27 0.95 7.95
CA THR A 139 -12.07 0.15 7.68
C THR A 139 -10.84 1.02 7.72
N PRO A 140 -9.68 0.49 8.13
CA PRO A 140 -8.41 1.19 7.96
C PRO A 140 -8.18 1.60 6.50
N ALA A 141 -7.58 2.77 6.28
CA ALA A 141 -7.38 3.32 4.95
C ALA A 141 -6.58 2.39 4.01
N TRP A 142 -5.65 1.58 4.55
CA TRP A 142 -4.91 0.62 3.73
C TRP A 142 -5.79 -0.48 3.11
N GLN A 143 -6.92 -0.84 3.72
CA GLN A 143 -7.81 -1.87 3.17
C GLN A 143 -8.43 -1.43 1.84
N LEU A 144 -8.74 -0.14 1.70
CA LEU A 144 -9.18 0.45 0.45
C LEU A 144 -8.00 0.83 -0.47
N GLY A 145 -6.90 1.30 0.13
CA GLY A 145 -5.70 1.67 -0.61
C GLY A 145 -5.07 0.51 -1.39
N LEU A 146 -5.15 -0.72 -0.86
CA LEU A 146 -4.61 -1.92 -1.51
C LEU A 146 -5.26 -2.25 -2.86
N PRO A 147 -6.57 -2.46 -2.97
CA PRO A 147 -7.21 -2.74 -4.24
C PRO A 147 -7.08 -1.55 -5.21
N LEU A 148 -7.12 -0.31 -4.73
CA LEU A 148 -6.87 0.87 -5.57
C LEU A 148 -5.46 0.87 -6.15
N GLY A 149 -4.45 0.57 -5.32
CA GLY A 149 -3.07 0.46 -5.77
C GLY A 149 -2.89 -0.68 -6.77
N HIS A 150 -3.44 -1.86 -6.47
CA HIS A 150 -3.40 -3.01 -7.36
C HIS A 150 -3.98 -2.71 -8.74
N LEU A 151 -5.16 -2.08 -8.78
CA LEU A 151 -5.80 -1.67 -10.03
C LEU A 151 -5.01 -0.59 -10.77
N ALA A 152 -4.45 0.39 -10.05
CA ALA A 152 -3.63 1.42 -10.67
C ALA A 152 -2.38 0.83 -11.34
N ILE A 153 -1.73 -0.17 -10.73
CA ILE A 153 -0.60 -0.88 -11.36
C ILE A 153 -1.06 -1.65 -12.61
N HIS A 154 -2.24 -2.29 -12.54
CA HIS A 154 -2.78 -3.05 -13.68
C HIS A 154 -3.18 -2.19 -14.88
N LEU A 155 -3.56 -0.93 -14.64
CA LEU A 155 -4.04 0.01 -15.66
C LEU A 155 -2.94 0.92 -16.22
N PHE A 156 -1.77 0.94 -15.59
CA PHE A 156 -0.60 1.73 -16.00
C PHE A 156 0.20 1.03 -17.10
#